data_AF-A0A0M2HX67-F1
#
_entry.id   AF-A0A0M2HX67-F1
#
_cell.length_a   1.000
_cell.length_b   1.000
_cell.length_c   1.000
_cell.angle_alpha   90.00
_cell.angle_beta   90.00
_cell.angle_gamma   90.00
#
_symmetry.space_group_name_H-M   'P 1'
#
loop_
_entity.id
_entity.type
_entity.pdbx_description
1 polymer ?
#
loop_
_entity_poly.entity_id
_entity_poly.type
_entity_poly.pdbx_seq_one_letter_code
_entity_poly.pdbx_strand_id
1 'polypeptide(L)'
;MRVGEAWHIGVLLLTDADALATAEVLRAAEPGRRGYTAESARSRAERRALAVRGGFREGEVVHVGWSAIDVDAVDAGGASGPLAMVEGVPSVRWSAAGGFMPLAKYLDERVQLLLGSR
;
A
#
# COMPACT_ATOMS: atom_id res chain seq x y z
N MET A 1 7.92 7.97 12.69
CA MET A 1 9.29 7.47 12.47
C MET A 1 9.30 6.75 11.15
N ARG A 2 10.29 7.02 10.29
CA ARG A 2 10.51 6.26 9.05
C ARG A 2 11.18 4.93 9.37
N VAL A 3 10.67 3.83 8.80
CA VAL A 3 11.15 2.46 9.10
C VAL A 3 11.67 1.71 7.87
N GLY A 4 11.49 2.26 6.66
CA GLY A 4 11.94 1.62 5.42
C GLY A 4 11.42 2.36 4.18
N GLU A 5 11.74 1.81 3.02
CA GLU A 5 11.32 2.27 1.70
C GLU A 5 10.73 1.09 0.92
N ALA A 6 9.75 1.35 0.05
CA ALA A 6 9.12 0.33 -0.78
C ALA A 6 8.57 0.93 -2.07
N TRP A 7 8.52 0.14 -3.14
CA TRP A 7 7.78 0.46 -4.35
C TRP A 7 6.31 0.15 -4.17
N HIS A 8 5.46 1.15 -4.37
CA HIS A 8 4.02 0.98 -4.31
C HIS A 8 3.49 0.53 -5.68
N ILE A 9 2.99 -0.71 -5.74
CA ILE A 9 2.42 -1.33 -6.94
C ILE A 9 0.99 -1.77 -6.63
N GLY A 10 0.05 -0.83 -6.78
CA GLY A 10 -1.38 -1.08 -6.55
C GLY A 10 -1.70 -1.47 -5.10
N VAL A 11 -2.02 -2.74 -4.82
CA VAL A 11 -2.28 -3.21 -3.44
C VAL A 11 -1.07 -3.83 -2.74
N LEU A 12 0.09 -3.80 -3.41
CA LEU A 12 1.34 -4.36 -2.93
C LEU A 12 2.36 -3.26 -2.68
N LEU A 13 3.18 -3.45 -1.66
CA LEU A 13 4.44 -2.76 -1.46
C LEU A 13 5.55 -3.79 -1.63
N LEU A 14 6.53 -3.49 -2.48
CA LEU A 14 7.71 -4.34 -2.65
C LEU A 14 8.92 -3.64 -2.04
N THR A 15 9.67 -4.37 -1.22
CA THR A 15 11.02 -3.98 -0.80
C THR A 15 12.02 -4.82 -1.60
N ASP A 16 13.32 -4.66 -1.31
CA ASP A 16 14.34 -5.54 -1.89
C ASP A 16 14.19 -7.01 -1.47
N ALA A 17 13.52 -7.28 -0.34
CA ALA A 17 13.44 -8.62 0.26
C ALA A 17 12.02 -9.15 0.45
N ASP A 18 11.02 -8.27 0.58
CA ASP A 18 9.70 -8.63 1.07
C ASP A 18 8.57 -8.05 0.21
N ALA A 19 7.46 -8.80 0.14
CA ALA A 19 6.19 -8.29 -0.30
C ALA A 19 5.31 -7.93 0.92
N LEU A 20 4.71 -6.75 0.90
CA LEU A 20 3.83 -6.26 1.96
C LEU A 20 2.48 -5.86 1.37
N ALA A 21 1.42 -6.04 2.17
CA ALA A 21 0.10 -5.55 1.83
C ALA A 21 -0.02 -4.05 2.16
N THR A 22 -0.58 -3.27 1.24
CA THR A 22 -0.93 -1.88 1.53
C THR A 22 -2.05 -1.80 2.58
N ALA A 23 -2.02 -0.75 3.40
CA ALA A 23 -3.14 -0.39 4.27
C ALA A 23 -3.48 1.09 4.09
N GLU A 24 -3.18 1.93 5.06
CA GLU A 24 -3.43 3.36 4.94
C GLU A 24 -2.34 4.04 4.11
N VAL A 25 -2.73 4.86 3.12
CA VAL A 25 -1.83 5.69 2.33
C VAL A 25 -2.16 7.16 2.60
N LEU A 26 -1.16 7.94 3.01
CA LEU A 26 -1.30 9.38 3.24
C LEU A 26 -0.14 10.15 2.62
N ARG A 27 -0.32 11.47 2.46
CA ARG A 27 0.78 12.39 2.16
C ARG A 27 1.11 13.19 3.40
N ALA A 28 2.38 13.19 3.80
CA ALA A 28 2.87 13.97 4.92
C ALA A 28 2.58 15.45 4.68
N ALA A 29 2.02 16.14 5.66
CA ALA A 29 1.65 17.54 5.54
C ALA A 29 1.55 18.17 6.93
N GLU A 30 1.97 19.42 7.05
CA GLU A 30 1.72 20.20 8.26
C GLU A 30 0.21 20.47 8.43
N PRO A 31 -0.28 20.66 9.67
CA PRO A 31 -1.66 21.04 9.89
C PRO A 31 -1.98 22.37 9.20
N GLY A 32 -3.00 22.40 8.35
CA GLY A 32 -3.51 23.63 7.75
C GLY A 32 -4.09 24.61 8.80
N ARG A 33 -4.35 25.85 8.39
CA ARG A 33 -4.94 26.88 9.26
C ARG A 33 -6.43 26.58 9.53
N ARG A 34 -6.73 26.31 10.82
CA ARG A 34 -8.01 26.23 11.57
C ARG A 34 -9.34 26.13 10.81
N GLY A 35 -10.13 25.11 11.19
CA GLY A 35 -11.56 24.95 10.92
C GLY A 35 -11.90 23.58 10.34
N TYR A 36 -11.88 22.51 11.14
CA TYR A 36 -12.39 21.20 10.68
C TYR A 36 -13.90 21.17 10.85
N THR A 37 -14.62 20.95 9.76
CA THR A 37 -16.07 20.74 9.78
C THR A 37 -16.46 19.34 10.25
N ALA A 38 -15.49 18.41 10.34
CA ALA A 38 -15.70 17.02 10.76
C ALA A 38 -14.48 16.44 11.47
N GLU A 39 -14.73 15.58 12.47
CA GLU A 39 -13.68 14.86 13.22
C GLU A 39 -12.85 13.93 12.32
N SER A 40 -13.44 13.36 11.27
CA SER A 40 -12.69 12.53 10.32
C SER A 40 -11.64 13.34 9.54
N ALA A 41 -11.93 14.61 9.24
CA ALA A 41 -10.98 15.52 8.58
C ALA A 41 -9.85 15.89 9.53
N ARG A 42 -10.18 16.14 10.81
CA ARG A 42 -9.22 16.38 11.88
C ARG A 42 -8.26 15.20 12.07
N SER A 43 -8.80 13.99 12.23
CA SER A 43 -8.00 12.76 12.40
C SER A 43 -7.03 12.51 11.23
N ARG A 44 -7.47 12.74 9.98
CA ARG A 44 -6.59 12.64 8.81
C ARG A 44 -5.48 13.69 8.85
N ALA A 45 -5.79 14.93 9.20
CA ALA A 45 -4.78 15.99 9.29
C ALA A 45 -3.75 15.72 10.41
N GLU A 46 -4.21 15.23 11.57
CA GLU A 46 -3.34 14.85 12.68
C GLU A 46 -2.37 13.72 12.27
N ARG A 47 -2.84 12.70 11.55
CA ARG A 47 -1.99 11.63 10.99
C ARG A 47 -0.96 12.13 10.00
N ARG A 48 -1.33 13.05 9.09
CA ARG A 48 -0.37 13.65 8.13
C ARG A 48 0.70 14.46 8.84
N ALA A 49 0.34 15.18 9.91
CA ALA A 49 1.30 15.92 10.71
C ALA A 49 2.20 15.00 11.54
N LEU A 50 1.68 13.86 12.02
CA LEU A 50 2.48 12.81 12.66
C LEU A 50 3.54 12.25 11.70
N ALA A 51 3.23 12.14 10.40
CA ALA A 51 4.20 11.71 9.41
C ALA A 51 5.36 12.71 9.26
N VAL A 52 5.08 14.02 9.19
CA VAL A 52 6.13 15.06 9.17
C VAL A 52 7.00 14.97 10.43
N ARG A 53 6.38 14.93 11.61
CA ARG A 53 7.10 14.70 12.89
C ARG A 53 7.89 13.39 12.92
N GLY A 54 7.45 12.42 12.14
CA GLY A 54 8.08 11.13 11.98
C GLY A 54 9.31 11.11 11.07
N GLY A 55 9.70 12.26 10.49
CA GLY A 55 10.87 12.40 9.64
C GLY A 55 10.59 12.36 8.13
N PHE A 56 9.31 12.34 7.72
CA PHE A 56 8.93 12.44 6.30
C PHE A 56 8.88 13.90 5.85
N ARG A 57 9.26 14.16 4.59
CA ARG A 57 9.16 15.52 4.02
C ARG A 57 7.70 15.86 3.72
N GLU A 58 7.36 17.14 3.75
CA GLU A 58 6.05 17.58 3.28
C GLU A 58 5.79 17.13 1.84
N GLY A 59 4.60 16.60 1.58
CA GLY A 59 4.18 16.01 0.31
C GLY A 59 4.57 14.54 0.10
N GLU A 60 5.48 13.99 0.91
CA GLU A 60 5.97 12.62 0.79
C GLU A 60 4.86 11.60 1.06
N VAL A 61 4.81 10.53 0.25
CA VAL A 61 3.82 9.45 0.42
C VAL A 61 4.27 8.53 1.54
N VAL A 62 3.34 8.21 2.46
CA VAL A 62 3.59 7.38 3.62
C VAL A 62 2.54 6.28 3.70
N HIS A 63 3.03 5.06 3.92
CA HIS A 63 2.20 3.88 4.17
C HIS A 63 2.22 3.55 5.66
N VAL A 64 1.03 3.45 6.27
CA VAL A 64 0.86 3.16 7.70
C VAL A 64 -0.01 1.92 7.87
N GLY A 65 0.41 1.02 8.76
CA GLY A 65 -0.32 -0.21 9.06
C GLY A 65 -0.22 -1.28 7.98
N TRP A 66 0.81 -1.23 7.13
CA TRP A 66 1.14 -2.32 6.22
C TRP A 66 1.41 -3.61 6.99
N SER A 67 1.26 -4.76 6.33
CA SER A 67 1.55 -6.07 6.91
C SER A 67 2.39 -6.91 5.96
N ALA A 68 3.29 -7.74 6.50
CA ALA A 68 4.03 -8.69 5.69
C ALA A 68 3.09 -9.69 4.99
N ILE A 69 3.44 -10.04 3.76
CA ILE A 69 2.80 -11.13 3.03
C ILE A 69 3.70 -12.35 3.17
N ASP A 70 3.10 -13.43 3.67
CA ASP A 70 3.74 -14.74 3.74
C ASP A 70 3.68 -15.38 2.34
N VAL A 71 4.76 -15.21 1.58
CA VAL A 71 4.86 -15.70 0.19
C VAL A 71 4.95 -17.22 0.16
N ASP A 72 5.63 -17.83 1.13
CA ASP A 72 5.76 -19.28 1.24
C ASP A 72 4.40 -19.93 1.50
N ALA A 73 3.57 -19.32 2.35
CA ALA A 73 2.20 -19.78 2.57
C ALA A 73 1.32 -19.68 1.32
N VAL A 74 1.52 -18.66 0.47
CA VAL A 74 0.82 -18.55 -0.81
C VAL A 74 1.30 -19.63 -1.78
N ASP A 75 2.60 -19.83 -1.90
CA ASP A 75 3.19 -20.84 -2.79
C ASP A 75 2.77 -22.27 -2.41
N ALA A 76 2.60 -22.53 -1.11
CA ALA A 76 2.03 -23.77 -0.57
C ALA A 76 0.52 -23.97 -0.86
N GLY A 77 -0.11 -23.08 -1.61
CA GLY A 77 -1.52 -23.17 -1.99
C GLY A 77 -2.48 -22.35 -1.12
N GLY A 78 -1.95 -21.55 -0.19
CA GLY A 78 -2.71 -20.75 0.76
C GLY A 78 -2.99 -19.32 0.29
N ALA A 79 -3.24 -18.44 1.26
CA ALA A 79 -3.47 -17.01 1.06
C ALA A 79 -2.81 -16.18 2.16
N SER A 80 -2.31 -15.01 1.81
CA SER A 80 -1.76 -14.03 2.74
C SER A 80 -2.00 -12.61 2.23
N GLY A 81 -2.68 -11.80 3.04
CA GLY A 81 -3.08 -10.44 2.66
C GLY A 81 -3.93 -10.43 1.37
N PRO A 82 -3.52 -9.69 0.32
CA PRO A 82 -4.23 -9.65 -0.96
C PRO A 82 -3.85 -10.82 -1.89
N LEU A 83 -2.86 -11.65 -1.55
CA LEU A 83 -2.41 -12.76 -2.40
C LEU A 83 -3.07 -14.07 -1.97
N ALA A 84 -3.38 -14.91 -2.96
CA ALA A 84 -3.82 -16.28 -2.76
C ALA A 84 -3.42 -17.16 -3.95
N MET A 85 -3.25 -18.46 -3.71
CA MET A 85 -3.22 -19.43 -4.79
C MET A 85 -4.64 -19.74 -5.23
N VAL A 86 -4.94 -19.53 -6.51
CA VAL A 86 -6.24 -19.82 -7.10
C VAL A 86 -6.04 -20.77 -8.27
N GLU A 87 -6.54 -22.00 -8.14
CA GLU A 87 -6.42 -23.04 -9.18
C GLU A 87 -4.96 -23.26 -9.65
N GLY A 88 -3.99 -23.18 -8.72
CA GLY A 88 -2.57 -23.33 -9.01
C GLY A 88 -1.90 -22.09 -9.60
N VAL A 89 -2.60 -20.95 -9.64
CA VAL A 89 -2.07 -19.67 -10.12
C VAL A 89 -2.00 -18.65 -8.98
N PRO A 90 -0.82 -18.12 -8.64
CA PRO A 90 -0.69 -16.99 -7.72
C PRO A 90 -1.52 -15.82 -8.23
N SER A 91 -2.45 -15.35 -7.41
CA SER A 91 -3.46 -14.37 -7.78
C SER A 91 -3.61 -13.30 -6.72
N VAL A 92 -3.99 -12.10 -7.15
CA VAL A 92 -4.16 -10.93 -6.29
C VAL A 92 -5.61 -10.47 -6.29
N ARG A 93 -6.13 -10.18 -5.10
CA ARG A 93 -7.39 -9.48 -4.91
C ARG A 93 -7.11 -7.98 -4.77
N TRP A 94 -7.40 -7.24 -5.83
CA TRP A 94 -7.00 -5.84 -5.98
C TRP A 94 -7.97 -4.82 -5.33
N SER A 95 -9.11 -5.28 -4.82
CA SER A 95 -10.01 -4.50 -3.97
C SER A 95 -10.92 -5.43 -3.16
N ALA A 96 -11.54 -4.93 -2.09
CA ALA A 96 -12.45 -5.73 -1.26
C ALA A 96 -13.67 -6.27 -2.03
N ALA A 97 -14.12 -5.54 -3.06
CA ALA A 97 -15.23 -5.92 -3.93
C ALA A 97 -14.79 -6.61 -5.24
N GLY A 98 -13.47 -6.68 -5.50
CA GLY A 98 -12.91 -7.24 -6.72
C GLY A 98 -12.68 -8.74 -6.63
N GLY A 99 -12.70 -9.41 -7.79
CA GLY A 99 -12.26 -10.79 -7.92
C GLY A 99 -10.74 -10.95 -7.89
N PHE A 100 -10.29 -12.21 -7.84
CA PHE A 100 -8.89 -12.55 -8.02
C PHE A 100 -8.47 -12.39 -9.49
N MET A 101 -7.23 -11.94 -9.68
CA MET A 101 -6.58 -11.83 -10.98
C MET A 101 -5.19 -12.46 -10.91
N PRO A 102 -4.72 -13.17 -11.95
CA PRO A 102 -3.36 -13.70 -11.97
C PRO A 102 -2.32 -12.62 -11.67
N LEU A 103 -1.43 -12.90 -10.72
CA LEU A 103 -0.48 -11.93 -10.17
C LEU A 103 0.45 -11.37 -11.25
N ALA A 104 0.98 -12.24 -12.13
CA ALA A 104 1.84 -11.82 -13.23
C ALA A 104 1.15 -10.78 -14.13
N LYS A 105 -0.08 -11.06 -14.55
CA LYS A 105 -0.88 -10.14 -15.37
C LYS A 105 -1.12 -8.81 -14.65
N TYR A 106 -1.46 -8.86 -13.37
CA TYR A 106 -1.66 -7.65 -12.58
C TYR A 106 -0.39 -6.80 -12.50
N LEU A 107 0.76 -7.42 -12.21
CA LEU A 107 2.04 -6.71 -12.11
C LEU A 107 2.43 -6.09 -13.45
N ASP A 108 2.27 -6.83 -14.56
CA ASP A 108 2.52 -6.30 -15.89
C ASP A 108 1.66 -5.06 -16.17
N GLU A 109 0.35 -5.13 -15.91
CA GLU A 109 -0.55 -3.99 -16.07
C GLU A 109 -0.12 -2.79 -15.21
N ARG A 110 0.26 -3.02 -13.95
CA ARG A 110 0.70 -1.93 -13.06
C ARG A 110 2.03 -1.33 -13.47
N VAL A 111 3.00 -2.16 -13.86
CA VAL A 111 4.31 -1.70 -14.32
C VAL A 111 4.17 -0.91 -15.63
N GLN A 112 3.36 -1.38 -16.58
CA GLN A 112 3.10 -0.65 -17.81
C GLN A 112 2.45 0.71 -17.54
N LEU A 113 1.50 0.80 -16.60
CA LEU A 113 0.92 2.09 -16.20
C LEU A 113 1.97 3.04 -15.61
N LEU A 114 2.89 2.53 -14.79
CA LEU A 114 3.96 3.34 -14.19
C LEU A 114 4.99 3.80 -15.22
N LEU A 115 5.32 2.96 -16.20
CA LEU A 115 6.27 3.28 -17.26
C LEU A 115 5.68 4.18 -18.35
N GLY A 116 4.39 4.02 -18.66
CA GLY A 116 3.68 4.78 -19.70
C GLY A 116 3.13 6.13 -19.25
N SER A 117 3.08 6.41 -17.95
CA SER A 117 2.64 7.71 -17.40
C SER A 117 3.77 8.76 -17.31
N ARG A 118 4.74 8.70 -18.24
CA ARG A 118 5.94 9.53 -18.22
C ARG A 118 5.80 10.82 -19.03
#